data_AF-A0A6L9Y241-F1
#
_entry.id   AF-A0A6L9Y241-F1
#
_cell.length_a   1.000
_cell.length_b   1.000
_cell.length_c   1.000
_cell.angle_alpha   90.00
_cell.angle_beta   90.00
_cell.angle_gamma   90.00
#
_symmetry.space_group_name_H-M   'P 1'
#
loop_
_entity.id
_entity.type
_entity.pdbx_description
1 polymer ?
#
loop_
_entity_poly.entity_id
_entity_poly.type
_entity_poly.pdbx_seq_one_letter_code
_entity_poly.pdbx_strand_id
1 'polypeptide(L)'
;MTSSQDWWTAVVSPIVFVIVGAVISLYATIIFERYKFFVDTVREVRSARLTLGRDFLPVYVEGIPECCRLGYEYSNFLELKQGQLEAAGQSSTAKQIERLHAFAYEATGRIVAMQNALDLVAGSPEKHAVKAKAIQNLLSAFQLRFNKVSRDEFTDFERNMRPNRGALLRPWPQPLVANEANASGVQYFVDLPSARNV
;
A
#
# COMPACT_ATOMS: atom_id res chain seq x y z
N MET A 1 -45.49 -48.11 -23.84
CA MET A 1 -45.10 -46.69 -23.91
C MET A 1 -44.33 -46.34 -22.64
N THR A 2 -43.04 -46.67 -22.57
CA THR A 2 -42.16 -46.35 -21.41
C THR A 2 -40.70 -46.09 -21.80
N SER A 3 -40.32 -46.12 -23.08
CA SER A 3 -38.88 -46.14 -23.44
C SER A 3 -38.22 -44.77 -23.65
N SER A 4 -38.97 -43.67 -23.61
CA SER A 4 -38.40 -42.33 -23.87
C SER A 4 -37.99 -41.57 -22.62
N GLN A 5 -38.34 -42.02 -21.41
CA GLN A 5 -38.05 -41.30 -20.16
C GLN A 5 -36.81 -41.84 -19.44
N ASP A 6 -36.51 -43.13 -19.60
CA ASP A 6 -35.39 -43.81 -18.94
C ASP A 6 -34.01 -43.43 -19.52
N TRP A 7 -33.93 -43.10 -20.82
CA TRP A 7 -32.66 -42.73 -21.45
C TRP A 7 -32.19 -41.32 -21.05
N TRP A 8 -33.13 -40.40 -20.79
CA TRP A 8 -32.82 -39.06 -20.29
C TRP A 8 -32.14 -39.14 -18.91
N THR A 9 -32.66 -39.95 -17.99
CA THR A 9 -32.06 -40.11 -16.67
C THR A 9 -30.75 -40.91 -16.69
N ALA A 10 -30.63 -41.91 -17.57
CA ALA A 10 -29.46 -42.78 -17.63
C ALA A 10 -28.22 -42.13 -18.29
N VAL A 11 -28.40 -41.28 -19.30
CA VAL A 11 -27.28 -40.73 -20.10
C VAL A 11 -27.11 -39.23 -19.91
N VAL A 12 -28.20 -38.46 -19.82
CA VAL A 12 -28.09 -37.00 -19.74
C VAL A 12 -27.70 -36.55 -18.33
N SER A 13 -28.12 -37.27 -17.29
CA SER A 13 -27.73 -36.94 -15.91
C SER A 13 -26.20 -37.01 -15.68
N PRO A 14 -25.48 -38.09 -16.04
CA PRO A 14 -24.02 -38.13 -15.91
C PRO A 14 -23.30 -37.03 -16.70
N ILE A 15 -23.73 -36.77 -17.94
CA ILE A 15 -23.13 -35.74 -18.80
C ILE A 15 -23.30 -34.34 -18.18
N VAL A 16 -24.48 -34.03 -17.67
CA VAL A 16 -24.74 -32.76 -16.97
C VAL A 16 -23.86 -32.63 -15.73
N PHE A 17 -23.70 -33.69 -14.93
CA PHE A 17 -22.80 -33.64 -13.77
C PHE A 17 -21.33 -33.42 -14.14
N VAL A 18 -20.86 -34.03 -15.24
CA VAL A 18 -19.49 -33.80 -15.74
C VAL A 18 -19.31 -32.35 -16.18
N ILE A 19 -20.26 -31.79 -16.94
CA ILE A 19 -20.19 -30.39 -17.40
C ILE A 19 -20.22 -29.42 -16.21
N VAL A 20 -21.14 -29.63 -15.26
CA VAL A 20 -21.24 -28.81 -14.04
C VAL A 20 -19.95 -28.91 -13.23
N GLY A 21 -19.40 -30.11 -13.04
CA GLY A 21 -18.13 -30.32 -12.36
C GLY A 21 -16.96 -29.60 -13.03
N ALA A 22 -16.89 -29.65 -14.37
CA ALA A 22 -15.88 -28.92 -15.15
C ALA A 22 -16.00 -27.41 -14.99
N VAL A 23 -17.22 -26.86 -15.05
CA VAL A 23 -17.47 -25.42 -14.85
C VAL A 23 -17.10 -24.99 -13.43
N ILE A 24 -17.48 -25.76 -12.41
CA ILE A 24 -17.14 -25.49 -11.01
C ILE A 24 -15.61 -25.52 -10.82
N SER A 25 -14.92 -26.50 -11.39
CA SER A 25 -13.46 -26.61 -11.31
C SER A 25 -12.77 -25.41 -11.96
N LEU A 26 -13.18 -25.03 -13.17
CA LEU A 26 -12.63 -23.86 -13.87
C LEU A 26 -12.87 -22.57 -13.08
N TYR A 27 -14.06 -22.42 -12.51
CA TYR A 27 -14.40 -21.26 -11.70
C TYR A 27 -13.62 -21.23 -10.37
N ALA A 28 -13.40 -22.37 -9.74
CA ALA A 28 -12.58 -22.49 -8.53
C ALA A 28 -11.13 -22.06 -8.79
N THR A 29 -10.55 -22.39 -9.95
CA THR A 29 -9.22 -21.92 -10.36
C THR A 29 -9.15 -20.40 -10.44
N ILE A 30 -10.15 -19.74 -11.03
CA ILE A 30 -10.20 -18.27 -11.10
C ILE A 30 -10.25 -17.65 -9.70
N ILE A 31 -11.06 -18.21 -8.79
CA ILE A 31 -11.12 -17.75 -7.40
C ILE A 31 -9.77 -17.92 -6.71
N PHE A 32 -9.10 -19.06 -6.92
CA PHE A 32 -7.80 -19.35 -6.35
C PHE A 32 -6.74 -18.37 -6.83
N GLU A 33 -6.69 -18.07 -8.13
CA GLU A 33 -5.77 -17.07 -8.70
C GLU A 33 -6.00 -15.69 -8.11
N ARG A 34 -7.25 -15.27 -7.93
CA ARG A 34 -7.58 -13.97 -7.30
C ARG A 34 -7.19 -13.91 -5.84
N TYR A 35 -7.40 -15.00 -5.11
CA TYR A 35 -6.98 -15.12 -3.72
C TYR A 35 -5.46 -15.06 -3.62
N LYS A 36 -4.74 -15.78 -4.49
CA LYS A 36 -3.28 -15.75 -4.57
C LYS A 36 -2.77 -14.34 -4.86
N PHE A 37 -3.33 -13.67 -5.88
CA PHE A 37 -2.99 -12.29 -6.23
C PHE A 37 -3.15 -11.34 -5.03
N PHE A 38 -4.26 -11.46 -4.29
CA PHE A 38 -4.49 -10.68 -3.08
C PHE A 38 -3.40 -10.93 -2.03
N VAL A 39 -3.12 -12.20 -1.72
CA VAL A 39 -2.14 -12.58 -0.70
C VAL A 39 -0.74 -12.11 -1.08
N ASP A 40 -0.35 -12.29 -2.34
CA ASP A 40 0.97 -11.90 -2.83
C ASP A 40 1.12 -10.37 -2.80
N THR A 41 0.09 -9.62 -3.19
CA THR A 41 0.07 -8.14 -3.09
C THR A 41 0.24 -7.67 -1.65
N VAL A 42 -0.50 -8.24 -0.70
CA VAL A 42 -0.37 -7.88 0.72
C VAL A 42 1.02 -8.22 1.27
N ARG A 43 1.59 -9.35 0.86
CA ARG A 43 2.96 -9.75 1.24
C ARG A 43 4.01 -8.82 0.68
N GLU A 44 3.88 -8.40 -0.57
CA GLU A 44 4.78 -7.43 -1.19
C GLU A 44 4.72 -6.08 -0.48
N VAL A 45 3.52 -5.59 -0.16
CA VAL A 45 3.34 -4.34 0.60
C VAL A 45 3.95 -4.43 1.99
N ARG A 46 3.76 -5.56 2.68
CA ARG A 46 4.43 -5.87 3.94
C ARG A 46 5.95 -5.84 3.80
N SER A 47 6.49 -6.55 2.82
CA SER A 47 7.93 -6.65 2.61
C SER A 47 8.52 -5.28 2.32
N ALA A 48 7.87 -4.52 1.43
CA ALA A 48 8.25 -3.15 1.12
C ALA A 48 8.21 -2.26 2.38
N ARG A 49 7.18 -2.36 3.22
CA ARG A 49 7.11 -1.63 4.50
C ARG A 49 8.26 -1.98 5.45
N LEU A 50 8.62 -3.25 5.55
CA LEU A 50 9.68 -3.70 6.47
C LEU A 50 11.08 -3.34 5.97
N THR A 51 11.32 -3.47 4.66
CA THR A 51 12.61 -3.16 4.04
C THR A 51 12.74 -1.65 3.85
N LEU A 52 11.87 -1.05 3.05
CA LEU A 52 11.92 0.37 2.74
C LEU A 52 11.58 1.22 3.95
N GLY A 53 10.63 0.84 4.82
CA GLY A 53 10.32 1.62 6.01
C GLY A 53 11.46 1.71 7.04
N ARG A 54 12.40 0.76 7.03
CA ARG A 54 13.64 0.85 7.82
C ARG A 54 14.65 1.79 7.16
N ASP A 55 14.82 1.67 5.85
CA ASP A 55 15.83 2.41 5.08
C ASP A 55 15.38 3.85 4.74
N PHE A 56 14.08 4.11 4.90
CA PHE A 56 13.43 5.40 4.67
C PHE A 56 13.67 6.41 5.80
N LEU A 57 14.22 5.98 6.95
CA LEU A 57 14.50 6.87 8.08
C LEU A 57 15.93 7.43 7.97
N PRO A 58 16.13 8.72 7.65
CA PRO A 58 17.47 9.29 7.63
C PRO A 58 18.03 9.25 9.05
N VAL A 59 19.15 8.53 9.25
CA VAL A 59 19.86 8.49 10.54
C VAL A 59 20.73 9.73 10.71
N TYR A 60 21.27 10.22 9.61
CA TYR A 60 22.16 11.37 9.53
C TYR A 60 21.74 12.29 8.38
N VAL A 61 22.26 13.51 8.42
CA VAL A 61 22.00 14.57 7.44
C VAL A 61 22.43 14.14 6.03
N GLU A 62 23.54 13.42 5.92
CA GLU A 62 24.12 12.92 4.67
C GLU A 62 23.25 11.85 3.99
N GLY A 63 22.36 11.19 4.73
CA GLY A 63 21.46 10.16 4.20
C GLY A 63 20.17 10.71 3.60
N ILE A 64 19.88 12.00 3.79
CA ILE A 64 18.61 12.62 3.37
C ILE A 64 18.33 12.49 1.86
N PRO A 65 19.30 12.71 0.94
CA PRO A 65 19.04 12.57 -0.50
C PRO A 65 18.58 11.16 -0.89
N GLU A 66 19.19 10.14 -0.30
CA GLU A 66 18.83 8.74 -0.58
C GLU A 66 17.46 8.39 0.01
N CYS A 67 17.16 8.86 1.22
CA CYS A 67 15.83 8.66 1.82
C CYS A 67 14.72 9.37 1.03
N CYS A 68 14.99 10.52 0.41
CA CYS A 68 14.06 11.16 -0.53
C CYS A 68 13.73 10.24 -1.71
N ARG A 69 14.75 9.69 -2.36
CA ARG A 69 14.61 8.79 -3.52
C ARG A 69 13.79 7.55 -3.15
N LEU A 70 14.19 6.86 -2.07
CA LEU A 70 13.49 5.68 -1.56
C LEU A 70 12.04 6.00 -1.17
N GLY A 71 11.79 7.20 -0.67
CA GLY A 71 10.46 7.70 -0.36
C GLY A 71 9.52 7.76 -1.54
N TYR A 72 9.97 8.39 -2.63
CA TYR A 72 9.19 8.45 -3.86
C TYR A 72 8.94 7.06 -4.47
N GLU A 73 9.97 6.21 -4.49
CA GLU A 73 9.83 4.82 -4.97
C GLU A 73 8.80 4.05 -4.16
N TYR A 74 8.82 4.19 -2.84
CA TYR A 74 7.86 3.54 -1.97
C TYR A 74 6.45 4.09 -2.15
N SER A 75 6.30 5.42 -2.27
CA SER A 75 5.00 6.08 -2.52
C SER A 75 4.37 5.58 -3.81
N ASN A 76 5.13 5.59 -4.92
CA ASN A 76 4.67 5.13 -6.22
C ASN A 76 4.31 3.64 -6.21
N PHE A 77 5.09 2.82 -5.49
CA PHE A 77 4.79 1.40 -5.30
C PHE A 77 3.45 1.22 -4.58
N LEU A 78 3.19 1.95 -3.50
CA LEU A 78 1.94 1.85 -2.75
C LEU A 78 0.74 2.31 -3.58
N GLU A 79 0.86 3.39 -4.34
CA GLU A 79 -0.17 3.88 -5.25
C GLU A 79 -0.54 2.82 -6.30
N LEU A 80 0.47 2.19 -6.92
CA LEU A 80 0.25 1.11 -7.87
C LEU A 80 -0.50 -0.07 -7.22
N LYS A 81 -0.08 -0.49 -6.02
CA LYS A 81 -0.72 -1.61 -5.30
C LYS A 81 -2.14 -1.27 -4.84
N GLN A 82 -2.39 -0.02 -4.46
CA GLN A 82 -3.73 0.47 -4.16
C GLN A 82 -4.63 0.31 -5.40
N GLY A 83 -4.23 0.85 -6.55
CA GLY A 83 -5.03 0.77 -7.79
C GLY A 83 -5.30 -0.67 -8.22
N GLN A 84 -4.30 -1.55 -8.08
CA GLN A 84 -4.44 -2.99 -8.33
C GLN A 84 -5.49 -3.66 -7.43
N LEU A 85 -5.51 -3.33 -6.14
CA LEU A 85 -6.51 -3.87 -5.21
C LEU A 85 -7.91 -3.31 -5.46
N GLU A 86 -8.02 -2.03 -5.81
CA GLU A 86 -9.30 -1.41 -6.18
C GLU A 86 -9.90 -2.07 -7.42
N ALA A 87 -9.09 -2.28 -8.46
CA ALA A 87 -9.47 -3.02 -9.66
C ALA A 87 -9.91 -4.46 -9.36
N ALA A 88 -9.30 -5.08 -8.34
CA ALA A 88 -9.69 -6.41 -7.87
C ALA A 88 -10.92 -6.40 -6.95
N GLY A 89 -11.54 -5.25 -6.69
CA GLY A 89 -12.70 -5.11 -5.79
C GLY A 89 -12.39 -5.17 -4.30
N GLN A 90 -11.12 -5.04 -3.94
CA GLN A 90 -10.61 -5.16 -2.57
C GLN A 90 -10.57 -3.78 -1.88
N SER A 91 -11.65 -3.01 -2.00
CA SER A 91 -11.71 -1.59 -1.60
C SER A 91 -11.35 -1.34 -0.13
N SER A 92 -11.72 -2.23 0.78
CA SER A 92 -11.35 -2.12 2.20
C SER A 92 -9.84 -2.20 2.43
N THR A 93 -9.16 -3.07 1.68
CA THR A 93 -7.71 -3.27 1.77
C THR A 93 -6.99 -2.16 1.02
N ALA A 94 -7.50 -1.74 -0.14
CA ALA A 94 -6.99 -0.58 -0.87
C ALA A 94 -7.00 0.68 0.01
N LYS A 95 -8.08 0.93 0.76
CA LYS A 95 -8.16 2.06 1.71
C LYS A 95 -7.14 1.98 2.85
N GLN A 96 -6.75 0.77 3.26
CA GLN A 96 -5.65 0.61 4.22
C GLN A 96 -4.32 0.98 3.56
N ILE A 97 -4.05 0.52 2.33
CA ILE A 97 -2.86 0.91 1.57
C ILE A 97 -2.82 2.42 1.34
N GLU A 98 -3.95 3.05 1.03
CA GLU A 98 -4.07 4.50 0.85
C GLU A 98 -3.60 5.28 2.08
N ARG A 99 -3.94 4.82 3.30
CA ARG A 99 -3.45 5.45 4.54
C ARG A 99 -1.94 5.34 4.68
N LEU A 100 -1.38 4.17 4.34
CA LEU A 100 0.06 3.94 4.36
C LEU A 100 0.76 4.79 3.28
N HIS A 101 0.14 4.94 2.12
CA HIS A 101 0.60 5.81 1.05
C HIS A 101 0.63 7.27 1.49
N ALA A 102 -0.45 7.78 2.08
CA ALA A 102 -0.53 9.13 2.61
C ALA A 102 0.57 9.39 3.68
N PHE A 103 0.79 8.42 4.57
CA PHE A 103 1.88 8.50 5.56
C PHE A 103 3.27 8.58 4.89
N ALA A 104 3.55 7.70 3.94
CA ALA A 104 4.82 7.69 3.22
C ALA A 104 5.05 8.97 2.41
N TYR A 105 4.00 9.49 1.77
CA TYR A 105 4.03 10.72 1.01
C TYR A 105 4.33 11.94 1.90
N GLU A 106 3.62 12.08 3.02
CA GLU A 106 3.86 13.19 3.96
C GLU A 106 5.27 13.11 4.56
N ALA A 107 5.71 11.91 4.94
CA ALA A 107 7.04 11.70 5.47
C ALA A 107 8.13 12.07 4.44
N THR A 108 7.94 11.70 3.16
CA THR A 108 8.85 12.08 2.07
C THR A 108 8.89 13.59 1.90
N GLY A 109 7.74 14.26 1.96
CA GLY A 109 7.65 15.72 1.93
C GLY A 109 8.44 16.40 3.07
N ARG A 110 8.46 15.80 4.27
CA ARG A 110 9.27 16.31 5.38
C ARG A 110 10.77 16.12 5.14
N ILE A 111 11.18 14.97 4.64
CA ILE A 111 12.59 14.70 4.31
C ILE A 111 13.07 15.65 3.21
N VAL A 112 12.27 15.86 2.16
CA VAL A 112 12.56 16.84 1.09
C VAL A 112 12.66 18.26 1.65
N ALA A 113 11.79 18.64 2.58
CA ALA A 113 11.87 19.95 3.22
C ALA A 113 13.15 20.12 4.05
N MET A 114 13.64 19.06 4.70
CA MET A 114 14.94 19.04 5.39
C MET A 114 16.10 19.17 4.40
N GLN A 115 16.05 18.46 3.27
CA GLN A 115 17.04 18.57 2.20
C GLN A 115 17.15 20.02 1.69
N ASN A 116 16.01 20.62 1.37
CA ASN A 116 15.97 22.00 0.89
C ASN A 116 16.51 22.98 1.93
N ALA A 117 16.24 22.76 3.22
CA ALA A 117 16.80 23.57 4.28
C ALA A 117 18.33 23.44 4.32
N LEU A 118 18.88 22.23 4.19
CA LEU A 118 20.33 21.99 4.15
C LEU A 118 21.02 22.67 2.96
N ASP A 119 20.43 22.54 1.77
CA ASP A 119 20.97 23.15 0.55
C ASP A 119 21.01 24.67 0.65
N LEU A 120 20.02 25.29 1.30
CA LEU A 120 20.01 26.72 1.59
C LEU A 120 21.08 27.14 2.62
N VAL A 121 21.41 26.27 3.58
CA VAL A 121 22.48 26.55 4.56
C VAL A 121 23.86 26.47 3.92
N ALA A 122 24.08 25.51 3.01
CA ALA A 122 25.35 25.32 2.29
C ALA A 122 25.82 26.60 1.58
N GLY A 123 24.90 27.50 1.20
CA GLY A 123 25.20 28.79 0.60
C GLY A 123 25.53 29.94 1.58
N SER A 124 25.55 29.73 2.90
CA SER A 124 25.74 30.79 3.91
C SER A 124 26.66 30.37 5.08
N PRO A 125 27.99 30.55 4.94
CA PRO A 125 29.01 30.11 5.91
C PRO A 125 28.79 30.62 7.35
N GLU A 126 28.32 31.85 7.53
CA GLU A 126 28.21 32.49 8.85
C GLU A 126 27.12 31.91 9.76
N LYS A 127 26.12 31.20 9.22
CA LYS A 127 24.97 30.67 9.98
C LYS A 127 24.92 29.15 10.04
N HIS A 128 25.97 28.48 9.57
CA HIS A 128 26.02 27.03 9.40
C HIS A 128 25.80 26.25 10.70
N ALA A 129 26.51 26.60 11.78
CA ALA A 129 26.49 25.82 13.02
C ALA A 129 25.13 25.86 13.74
N VAL A 130 24.48 27.02 13.78
CA VAL A 130 23.18 27.19 14.46
C VAL A 130 22.07 26.48 13.68
N LYS A 131 22.05 26.62 12.35
CA LYS A 131 21.04 25.98 11.50
C LYS A 131 21.23 24.47 11.38
N ALA A 132 22.47 23.98 11.29
CA ALA A 132 22.75 22.54 11.30
C ALA A 132 22.26 21.87 12.58
N LYS A 133 22.46 22.51 13.74
CA LYS A 133 21.94 22.02 15.03
C LYS A 133 20.41 21.98 15.04
N ALA A 134 19.75 22.97 14.45
CA ALA A 134 18.30 23.02 14.39
C ALA A 134 17.72 21.95 13.45
N ILE A 135 18.38 21.67 12.31
CA ILE A 135 18.00 20.58 11.40
C ILE A 135 18.21 19.22 12.07
N GLN A 136 19.29 19.03 12.84
CA GLN A 136 19.51 17.80 13.61
C GLN A 136 18.39 17.56 14.63
N ASN A 137 17.96 18.61 15.35
CA ASN A 137 16.85 18.52 16.29
C ASN A 137 15.52 18.16 15.59
N LEU A 138 15.28 18.75 14.43
CA LEU A 138 14.10 18.46 13.61
C LEU A 138 14.12 17.02 13.08
N LEU A 139 15.28 16.52 12.66
CA LEU A 139 15.48 15.14 12.25
C LEU A 139 15.17 14.18 13.40
N SER A 140 15.69 14.43 14.60
CA SER A 140 15.41 13.60 15.77
C SER A 140 13.92 13.60 16.16
N ALA A 141 13.25 14.77 16.10
CA ALA A 141 11.81 14.88 16.35
C ALA A 141 10.99 14.10 15.31
N PHE A 142 11.38 14.19 14.02
CA PHE A 142 10.78 13.43 12.94
C PHE A 142 10.94 11.92 13.15
N GLN A 143 12.15 11.44 13.44
CA GLN A 143 12.43 10.02 13.70
C GLN A 143 11.54 9.47 14.83
N LEU A 144 11.43 10.20 15.93
CA LEU A 144 10.60 9.81 17.06
C LEU A 144 9.12 9.68 16.64
N ARG A 145 8.60 10.67 15.91
CA ARG A 145 7.21 10.67 15.47
C ARG A 145 6.94 9.58 14.43
N PHE A 146 7.83 9.43 13.45
CA PHE A 146 7.73 8.39 12.43
C PHE A 146 7.68 6.99 13.07
N ASN A 147 8.60 6.70 13.99
CA ASN A 147 8.64 5.41 14.67
C ASN A 147 7.39 5.17 15.52
N LYS A 148 6.86 6.21 16.17
CA LYS A 148 5.62 6.13 16.91
C LYS A 148 4.44 5.78 16.00
N VAL A 149 4.21 6.54 14.93
CA VAL A 149 3.09 6.29 14.00
C VAL A 149 3.24 4.94 13.29
N SER A 150 4.44 4.61 12.82
CA SER A 150 4.74 3.32 12.19
C SER A 150 4.42 2.14 13.11
N ARG A 151 4.71 2.28 14.41
CA ARG A 151 4.36 1.27 15.40
C ARG A 151 2.88 1.27 15.72
N ASP A 152 2.31 2.40 16.11
CA ASP A 152 0.96 2.46 16.68
C ASP A 152 -0.12 2.17 15.63
N GLU A 153 0.03 2.71 14.40
CA GLU A 153 -0.98 2.57 13.36
C GLU A 153 -0.72 1.41 12.40
N PHE A 154 0.55 1.08 12.14
CA PHE A 154 0.91 0.16 11.07
C PHE A 154 1.47 -1.19 11.54
N THR A 155 1.59 -1.45 12.85
CA THR A 155 2.05 -2.77 13.37
C THR A 155 1.06 -3.90 13.09
N ASP A 156 -0.23 -3.66 13.30
CA ASP A 156 -1.30 -4.63 13.05
C ASP A 156 -1.93 -4.49 11.66
N PHE A 157 -1.37 -3.62 10.82
CA PHE A 157 -1.85 -3.33 9.46
C PHE A 157 -2.14 -4.60 8.66
N GLU A 158 -1.22 -5.56 8.70
CA GLU A 158 -1.31 -6.80 7.94
C GLU A 158 -2.38 -7.76 8.49
N ARG A 159 -2.59 -7.77 9.82
CA ARG A 159 -3.60 -8.64 10.45
C ARG A 159 -5.02 -8.20 10.11
N ASN A 160 -5.19 -6.92 9.79
CA ASN A 160 -6.48 -6.32 9.47
C ASN A 160 -6.85 -6.39 7.98
N MET A 161 -5.94 -6.91 7.14
CA MET A 161 -6.21 -7.12 5.72
C MET A 161 -6.88 -8.45 5.49
N ARG A 162 -8.17 -8.42 5.18
CA ARG A 162 -8.94 -9.60 4.76
C ARG A 162 -9.46 -9.39 3.35
N PRO A 163 -9.42 -10.43 2.51
CA PRO A 163 -9.98 -10.31 1.18
C PRO A 163 -11.50 -10.15 1.28
N ASN A 164 -12.04 -9.22 0.51
CA ASN A 164 -13.46 -9.12 0.26
C ASN A 164 -13.91 -10.37 -0.51
N ARG A 165 -14.61 -11.27 0.18
CA ARG A 165 -15.13 -12.52 -0.38
C ARG A 165 -16.05 -12.28 -1.56
N GLY A 166 -16.86 -11.21 -1.52
CA GLY A 166 -17.73 -10.83 -2.63
C GLY A 166 -16.96 -10.47 -3.89
N ALA A 167 -15.78 -9.86 -3.75
CA ALA A 167 -14.92 -9.55 -4.88
C ALA A 167 -14.23 -10.81 -5.46
N LEU A 168 -13.86 -11.76 -4.60
CA LEU A 168 -13.31 -13.05 -5.04
C LEU A 168 -14.32 -13.85 -5.87
N LEU A 169 -15.59 -13.87 -5.45
CA LEU A 169 -16.67 -14.63 -6.08
C LEU A 169 -17.35 -13.92 -7.25
N ARG A 170 -16.83 -12.80 -7.76
CA ARG A 170 -17.45 -12.16 -8.94
C ARG A 170 -17.12 -12.93 -10.22
N PRO A 171 -18.10 -13.31 -11.05
CA PRO A 171 -17.83 -14.04 -12.29
C PRO A 171 -17.07 -13.21 -13.34
N TRP A 172 -17.18 -11.88 -13.31
CA TRP A 172 -16.51 -10.97 -14.24
C TRP A 172 -15.45 -10.10 -13.53
N PRO A 173 -14.36 -9.71 -14.23
CA PRO A 173 -13.43 -8.70 -13.74
C PRO A 173 -14.14 -7.36 -13.54
N GLN A 174 -13.72 -6.57 -12.55
CA GLN A 174 -14.25 -5.21 -12.42
C GLN A 174 -13.56 -4.31 -13.44
N PRO A 175 -14.29 -3.38 -14.08
CA PRO A 175 -13.64 -2.30 -14.79
C PRO A 175 -12.77 -1.52 -13.82
N LEU A 176 -11.64 -0.99 -14.32
CA LEU A 176 -10.83 -0.03 -13.60
C LEU A 176 -11.73 1.19 -13.34
N VAL A 177 -12.30 1.27 -12.15
CA VAL A 177 -12.94 2.51 -11.72
C VAL A 177 -11.78 3.43 -11.37
N ALA A 178 -11.56 4.43 -12.21
CA ALA A 178 -10.73 5.56 -11.85
C ALA A 178 -11.43 6.25 -10.66
N ASN A 179 -11.10 5.82 -9.45
CA ASN A 179 -11.51 6.56 -8.28
C ASN A 179 -10.70 7.85 -8.31
N GLU A 180 -11.38 8.99 -8.27
CA GLU A 180 -10.77 10.24 -7.84
C GLU A 180 -10.00 9.92 -6.55
N ALA A 181 -8.71 10.22 -6.54
CA ALA A 181 -7.84 10.00 -5.40
C ALA A 181 -8.46 10.73 -4.20
N ASN A 182 -9.26 10.02 -3.42
CA ASN A 182 -9.65 10.44 -2.09
C ASN A 182 -8.37 10.35 -1.29
N ALA A 183 -7.52 11.37 -1.37
CA ALA A 183 -6.35 11.45 -0.52
C ALA A 183 -6.88 11.48 0.91
N SER A 184 -6.62 10.42 1.68
CA SER A 184 -6.86 10.40 3.10
C SER A 184 -6.29 11.71 3.69
N GLY A 185 -7.16 12.62 4.15
CA GLY A 185 -6.78 13.91 4.71
C GLY A 185 -6.11 13.81 6.10
N VAL A 186 -5.60 12.63 6.44
CA VAL A 186 -4.92 12.35 7.71
C VAL A 186 -3.54 12.99 7.63
N GLN A 187 -3.29 13.92 8.55
CA GLN A 187 -1.98 14.54 8.71
C GLN A 187 -1.25 13.86 9.87
N TYR A 188 -0.14 13.20 9.57
CA TYR A 188 0.64 12.41 10.52
C TYR A 188 1.72 13.24 11.24
N PHE A 189 2.15 14.36 10.65
CA PHE A 189 3.26 15.19 11.13
C PHE A 189 2.87 16.65 11.44
N VAL A 190 1.61 16.91 11.83
CA VAL A 190 1.11 18.26 12.18
C VAL A 190 1.92 18.92 13.30
N ASP A 191 2.37 18.11 14.26
CA ASP A 191 3.05 18.58 15.47
C ASP A 191 4.54 18.93 15.23
N LEU A 192 5.08 18.65 14.04
CA LEU A 192 6.49 18.93 13.75
C LEU A 192 6.69 20.38 13.29
N PRO A 193 7.69 21.10 13.82
CA PRO A 193 8.04 22.42 13.33
C PRO A 193 8.34 22.37 11.83
N SER A 194 7.91 23.40 11.09
CA SER A 194 8.18 23.47 9.66
C SER A 194 9.67 23.70 9.40
N ALA A 195 10.28 22.90 8.52
CA ALA A 195 11.66 23.11 8.11
C ALA A 195 11.89 24.47 7.40
N ARG A 196 10.83 25.16 6.93
CA ARG A 196 10.92 26.54 6.42
C ARG A 196 11.18 27.59 7.50
N ASN A 197 10.89 27.27 8.76
CA ASN A 197 11.02 28.20 9.89
C ASN A 197 12.33 28.01 10.66
N VAL A 198 13.25 27.18 10.12
CA VAL A 198 14.56 26.83 10.68
C VAL A 198 15.67 27.48 9.84
#